data_AF-A0AAP9ZF28-F1
#
_entry.id   AF-A0AAP9ZF28-F1
#
_cell.length_a   1.000
_cell.length_b   1.000
_cell.length_c   1.000
_cell.angle_alpha   90.00
_cell.angle_beta   90.00
_cell.angle_gamma   90.00
#
_symmetry.space_group_name_H-M   'P 1'
#
loop_
_entity.id
_entity.type
_entity.pdbx_description
1 polymer ?
#
loop_
_entity_poly.entity_id
_entity_poly.type
_entity_poly.pdbx_seq_one_letter_code
_entity_poly.pdbx_strand_id
1 'polypeptide(L)'
;MHHSDANLTLHELIYAVIPNLNRAEKLVLNTLESLIEVAENPLDVVKRNEQKHAFSLEVHRVRINIEHLLERYRADVDRVLRSGGEVKGPIVVPDALEADAIRSAIDIYLHVRSFQRGERRQPLPG
;
A
#
# COMPACT_ATOMS: atom_id res chain seq x y z
N MET A 1 5.43 16.69 4.32
CA MET A 1 5.76 16.03 5.60
C MET A 1 6.39 14.69 5.28
N HIS A 2 7.72 14.60 5.40
CA HIS A 2 8.47 13.35 5.24
C HIS A 2 8.03 12.39 6.35
N HIS A 3 7.50 11.23 6.00
CA HIS A 3 6.98 10.21 6.93
C HIS A 3 8.08 9.33 7.55
N SER A 4 9.37 9.70 7.48
CA SER A 4 10.46 8.83 7.95
C SER A 4 10.62 8.75 9.47
N ASP A 5 10.01 9.67 10.24
CA ASP A 5 10.26 9.80 11.69
C ASP A 5 9.01 9.55 12.56
N ALA A 6 7.90 9.13 11.97
CA ALA A 6 6.73 8.77 12.76
C ALA A 6 6.92 7.35 13.33
N ASN A 7 7.14 7.25 14.64
CA ASN A 7 7.10 5.99 15.38
C ASN A 7 5.76 5.28 15.12
N LEU A 8 5.76 4.30 14.21
CA LEU A 8 4.58 3.54 13.84
C LEU A 8 4.31 2.44 14.89
N THR A 9 3.11 2.39 15.42
CA THR A 9 2.68 1.30 16.31
C THR A 9 2.21 0.09 15.51
N LEU A 10 2.28 -1.10 16.11
CA LEU A 10 1.77 -2.32 15.50
C LEU A 10 0.27 -2.21 15.16
N HIS A 11 -0.49 -1.52 16.01
CA HIS A 11 -1.89 -1.19 15.74
C HIS A 11 -2.06 -0.36 14.45
N GLU A 12 -1.27 0.70 14.25
CA GLU A 12 -1.36 1.52 13.03
C GLU A 12 -0.99 0.72 11.78
N LEU A 13 -0.01 -0.19 11.88
CA LEU A 13 0.32 -1.10 10.78
C LEU A 13 -0.89 -2.00 10.41
N ILE A 14 -1.51 -2.64 11.41
CA ILE A 14 -2.61 -3.60 11.23
C ILE A 14 -3.92 -2.92 10.80
N TYR A 15 -4.27 -1.80 11.43
CA TYR A 15 -5.60 -1.19 11.27
C TYR A 15 -5.63 0.02 10.32
N ALA A 16 -4.47 0.57 9.95
CA ALA A 16 -4.40 1.68 8.99
C ALA A 16 -3.61 1.31 7.74
N VAL A 17 -2.32 0.97 7.87
CA VAL A 17 -1.44 0.80 6.71
C VAL A 17 -1.89 -0.36 5.82
N ILE A 18 -2.06 -1.56 6.38
CA ILE A 18 -2.45 -2.76 5.60
C ILE A 18 -3.84 -2.58 4.97
N PRO A 19 -4.89 -2.14 5.70
CA PRO A 19 -6.20 -1.91 5.09
C PRO A 19 -6.20 -0.83 4.00
N ASN A 20 -5.38 0.21 4.15
CA ASN A 20 -5.25 1.27 3.15
C ASN A 20 -4.55 0.78 1.88
N LEU A 21 -3.48 -0.02 2.02
CA LEU A 21 -2.84 -0.70 0.89
C LEU A 21 -3.85 -1.60 0.16
N ASN A 22 -4.63 -2.42 0.88
CA ASN A 22 -5.65 -3.29 0.27
C ASN A 22 -6.68 -2.50 -0.54
N ARG A 23 -7.14 -1.36 -0.01
CA ARG A 23 -8.10 -0.49 -0.71
C ARG A 23 -7.49 0.14 -1.97
N ALA A 24 -6.25 0.63 -1.85
CA ALA A 24 -5.52 1.24 -2.96
C ALA A 24 -5.27 0.22 -4.08
N GLU A 25 -4.78 -0.97 -3.72
CA GLU A 25 -4.57 -2.08 -4.65
C GLU A 25 -5.84 -2.40 -5.43
N LYS A 26 -6.95 -2.65 -4.71
CA LYS A 26 -8.24 -2.97 -5.34
C LYS A 26 -8.69 -1.89 -6.32
N LEU A 27 -8.54 -0.62 -5.95
CA LEU A 27 -8.94 0.48 -6.83
C LEU A 27 -8.09 0.54 -8.11
N VAL A 28 -6.77 0.44 -7.97
CA VAL A 28 -5.85 0.49 -9.12
C VAL A 28 -6.11 -0.69 -10.05
N LEU A 29 -6.20 -1.91 -9.52
CA LEU A 29 -6.44 -3.10 -10.31
C LEU A 29 -7.80 -3.05 -11.03
N ASN A 30 -8.87 -2.68 -10.33
CA ASN A 30 -10.19 -2.52 -10.95
C ASN A 30 -10.17 -1.44 -12.06
N THR A 31 -9.44 -0.34 -11.85
CA THR A 31 -9.33 0.73 -12.85
C THR A 31 -8.60 0.23 -14.10
N LEU A 32 -7.48 -0.48 -13.92
CA LEU A 32 -6.73 -1.05 -15.04
C LEU A 32 -7.54 -2.11 -15.78
N GLU A 33 -8.32 -2.94 -15.07
CA GLU A 33 -9.25 -3.90 -15.68
C GLU A 33 -10.31 -3.20 -16.51
N SER A 34 -11.00 -2.19 -15.97
CA SER A 34 -11.97 -1.42 -16.75
C SER A 34 -11.35 -0.74 -17.97
N LEU A 35 -10.12 -0.23 -17.87
CA LEU A 35 -9.41 0.36 -19.00
C LEU A 35 -9.01 -0.67 -20.07
N ILE A 36 -8.74 -1.91 -19.68
CA ILE A 36 -8.47 -3.02 -20.60
C ILE A 36 -9.77 -3.42 -21.32
N GLU A 37 -10.88 -3.54 -20.59
CA GLU A 37 -12.17 -3.96 -21.14
C GLU A 37 -12.70 -3.01 -22.22
N VAL A 38 -12.47 -1.70 -22.08
CA VAL A 38 -12.94 -0.68 -23.04
C VAL A 38 -11.90 -0.31 -24.10
N ALA A 39 -10.70 -0.89 -24.07
CA ALA A 39 -9.64 -0.53 -25.01
C ALA A 39 -9.91 -1.11 -26.41
N GLU A 40 -10.07 -0.24 -27.40
CA GLU A 40 -10.22 -0.63 -28.81
C GLU A 40 -8.86 -0.93 -29.48
N ASN A 41 -7.78 -0.32 -28.99
CA ASN A 41 -6.43 -0.49 -29.53
C ASN A 41 -5.71 -1.67 -28.84
N PRO A 42 -5.25 -2.69 -29.57
CA PRO A 42 -4.50 -3.81 -29.00
C PRO A 42 -3.22 -3.39 -28.26
N LEU A 43 -2.53 -2.34 -28.73
CA LEU A 43 -1.33 -1.82 -28.04
C LEU A 43 -1.68 -1.23 -26.67
N ASP A 44 -2.87 -0.65 -26.55
CA ASP A 44 -3.35 -0.15 -25.29
C ASP A 44 -3.56 -1.30 -24.31
N VAL A 45 -4.24 -2.37 -24.73
CA VAL A 45 -4.44 -3.59 -23.92
C VAL A 45 -3.11 -4.15 -23.40
N VAL A 46 -2.10 -4.27 -24.26
CA VAL A 46 -0.76 -4.75 -23.87
C VAL A 46 -0.16 -3.86 -22.77
N LYS A 47 -0.14 -2.54 -23.00
CA LYS A 47 0.42 -1.58 -22.04
C LYS A 47 -0.29 -1.61 -20.68
N ARG A 48 -1.63 -1.71 -20.64
CA ARG A 48 -2.36 -1.77 -19.36
C ARG A 48 -2.12 -3.09 -18.63
N ASN A 49 -1.96 -4.19 -19.36
CA ASN A 49 -1.59 -5.48 -18.75
C ASN A 49 -0.18 -5.44 -18.15
N GLU A 50 0.79 -4.83 -18.83
CA GLU A 50 2.13 -4.60 -18.27
C GLU A 50 2.07 -3.77 -16.99
N GLN A 51 1.31 -2.68 -16.99
CA GLN A 51 1.08 -1.85 -15.80
C GLN A 51 0.44 -2.63 -14.65
N LYS A 52 -0.58 -3.44 -14.94
CA LYS A 52 -1.24 -4.31 -13.96
C LYS A 52 -0.24 -5.29 -13.34
N HIS A 53 0.56 -5.95 -14.18
CA HIS A 53 1.54 -6.92 -13.71
C HIS A 53 2.63 -6.27 -12.84
N ALA A 54 3.19 -5.14 -13.30
CA ALA A 54 4.20 -4.41 -12.55
C ALA A 54 3.70 -3.95 -11.18
N PHE A 55 2.48 -3.40 -11.13
CA PHE A 55 1.86 -2.98 -9.88
C PHE A 55 1.57 -4.16 -8.94
N SER A 56 1.06 -5.28 -9.44
CA SER A 56 0.85 -6.48 -8.64
C SER A 56 2.16 -7.02 -8.03
N LEU A 57 3.27 -6.98 -8.78
CA LEU A 57 4.58 -7.38 -8.27
C LEU A 57 5.08 -6.45 -7.16
N GLU A 58 4.89 -5.13 -7.32
CA GLU A 58 5.24 -4.14 -6.30
C GLU A 58 4.46 -4.39 -5.00
N VAL A 59 3.13 -4.54 -5.09
CA VAL A 59 2.29 -4.83 -3.92
C VAL A 59 2.67 -6.17 -3.28
N HIS A 60 2.99 -7.19 -4.08
CA HIS A 60 3.44 -8.48 -3.57
C HIS A 60 4.75 -8.36 -2.78
N ARG A 61 5.75 -7.62 -3.31
CA ARG A 61 7.00 -7.33 -2.59
C ARG A 61 6.72 -6.61 -1.26
N VAL A 62 5.82 -5.64 -1.25
CA VAL A 62 5.42 -4.92 -0.03
C VAL A 62 4.81 -5.89 0.99
N ARG A 63 3.89 -6.77 0.56
CA ARG A 63 3.23 -7.74 1.44
C ARG A 63 4.21 -8.69 2.10
N ILE A 64 5.14 -9.30 1.35
CA ILE A 64 6.13 -10.23 1.91
C ILE A 64 6.94 -9.59 3.05
N ASN A 65 7.37 -8.34 2.87
CA ASN A 65 8.17 -7.66 3.89
C ASN A 65 7.32 -7.24 5.10
N ILE A 66 6.07 -6.82 4.90
CA ILE A 66 5.15 -6.55 6.02
C ILE A 66 4.81 -7.85 6.77
N GLU A 67 4.60 -8.97 6.08
CA GLU A 67 4.35 -10.28 6.68
C GLU A 67 5.53 -10.75 7.52
N HIS A 68 6.76 -10.59 7.01
CA HIS A 68 7.98 -10.86 7.76
C HIS A 68 8.06 -10.02 9.05
N LEU A 69 7.76 -8.72 8.95
CA LEU A 69 7.70 -7.83 10.12
C LEU A 69 6.65 -8.31 11.12
N LEU A 70 5.44 -8.65 10.67
CA LEU A 70 4.38 -9.13 11.55
C LEU A 70 4.75 -10.45 12.25
N GLU A 71 5.44 -11.37 11.57
CA GLU A 71 5.89 -12.64 12.18
C GLU A 71 6.90 -12.37 13.31
N ARG A 72 7.79 -11.38 13.16
CA ARG A 72 8.71 -10.97 14.24
C ARG A 72 7.98 -10.44 15.48
N TYR A 73 6.78 -9.88 15.30
CA TYR A 73 5.93 -9.36 16.37
C TYR A 73 4.74 -10.27 16.69
N ARG A 74 4.76 -11.54 16.30
CA ARG A 74 3.59 -12.45 16.35
C ARG A 74 2.85 -12.45 17.68
N ALA A 75 3.56 -12.50 18.82
CA ALA A 75 2.93 -12.47 20.14
C ALA A 75 2.20 -11.15 20.43
N ASP A 76 2.75 -10.02 19.98
CA ASP A 76 2.13 -8.71 20.09
C ASP A 76 0.97 -8.55 19.11
N VAL A 77 1.10 -9.09 17.89
CA VAL A 77 0.01 -9.13 16.88
C VAL A 77 -1.20 -9.83 17.48
N ASP A 78 -1.01 -11.03 18.03
CA ASP A 78 -2.05 -11.80 18.69
C ASP A 78 -2.71 -11.02 19.83
N ARG A 79 -1.94 -10.26 20.61
CA ARG A 79 -2.46 -9.43 21.70
C ARG A 79 -3.30 -8.27 21.16
N VAL A 80 -2.80 -7.56 20.16
CA VAL A 80 -3.50 -6.43 19.52
C VAL A 80 -4.83 -6.92 18.92
N LEU A 81 -4.81 -8.03 18.18
CA LEU A 81 -6.00 -8.62 17.58
C LEU A 81 -7.04 -9.08 18.61
N ARG A 82 -6.61 -9.77 19.68
CA ARG A 82 -7.51 -10.19 20.78
C ARG A 82 -8.14 -9.03 21.53
N SER A 83 -7.45 -7.89 21.60
CA SER A 83 -7.98 -6.67 22.22
C SER A 83 -8.94 -5.88 21.32
N GLY A 84 -9.21 -6.35 20.09
CA GLY A 84 -10.02 -5.60 19.13
C GLY A 84 -9.41 -4.24 18.75
N GLY A 85 -8.11 -4.07 18.91
CA GLY A 85 -7.41 -2.80 18.67
C GLY A 85 -7.38 -1.83 19.86
N GLU A 86 -7.92 -2.18 21.03
CA GLU A 86 -7.82 -1.33 22.23
C GLU A 86 -6.36 -1.15 22.71
N VAL A 87 -5.52 -2.14 22.48
CA VAL A 87 -4.08 -2.06 22.75
C VAL A 87 -3.34 -1.67 21.48
N LYS A 88 -2.53 -0.61 21.56
CA LYS A 88 -1.72 -0.11 20.43
C LYS A 88 -0.59 -1.05 20.01
N GLY A 89 -0.13 -1.91 20.92
CA GLY A 89 1.07 -2.73 20.72
C GLY A 89 2.36 -1.90 20.78
N PRO A 90 3.52 -2.53 20.56
CA PRO A 90 4.81 -1.84 20.55
C PRO A 90 4.95 -0.92 19.33
N ILE A 91 5.90 0.01 19.41
CA ILE A 91 6.42 0.71 18.24
C ILE A 91 7.21 -0.32 17.41
N VAL A 92 6.91 -0.42 16.12
CA VAL A 92 7.63 -1.35 15.23
C VAL A 92 9.02 -0.82 14.93
N VAL A 93 10.00 -1.72 14.92
CA VAL A 93 11.39 -1.44 14.56
C VAL A 93 11.73 -2.25 13.31
N PRO A 94 11.42 -1.69 12.12
CA PRO A 94 11.64 -2.39 10.87
C PRO A 94 13.12 -2.41 10.49
N ASP A 95 13.53 -3.45 9.76
CA ASP A 95 14.78 -3.42 8.99
C ASP A 95 14.64 -2.54 7.73
N ALA A 96 15.70 -2.45 6.93
CA ALA A 96 15.71 -1.60 5.73
C ALA A 96 14.64 -1.97 4.70
N LEU A 97 14.36 -3.26 4.49
CA LEU A 97 13.41 -3.75 3.50
C LEU A 97 11.97 -3.60 4.01
N GLU A 98 11.74 -3.88 5.28
CA GLU A 98 10.46 -3.67 5.95
C GLU A 98 10.09 -2.18 6.02
N ALA A 99 11.07 -1.31 6.32
CA ALA A 99 10.87 0.14 6.35
C ALA A 99 10.53 0.67 4.95
N ASP A 100 11.17 0.12 3.92
CA ASP A 100 10.83 0.42 2.52
C ASP A 100 9.40 -0.01 2.19
N ALA A 101 9.02 -1.23 2.58
CA ALA A 101 7.67 -1.73 2.34
C ALA A 101 6.58 -0.88 3.00
N ILE A 102 6.79 -0.43 4.25
CA ILE A 102 5.85 0.46 4.93
C ILE A 102 5.74 1.79 4.19
N ARG A 103 6.87 2.41 3.79
CA ARG A 103 6.85 3.67 3.02
C ARG A 103 6.09 3.49 1.70
N SER A 104 6.41 2.45 0.94
CA SER A 104 5.73 2.15 -0.32
C SER A 104 4.23 1.93 -0.12
N ALA A 105 3.82 1.21 0.93
CA ALA A 105 2.40 1.02 1.24
C ALA A 105 1.66 2.34 1.49
N ILE A 106 2.28 3.24 2.26
CA ILE A 106 1.75 4.58 2.55
C ILE A 106 1.69 5.40 1.26
N ASP A 107 2.76 5.43 0.48
CA ASP A 107 2.87 6.21 -0.75
C ASP A 107 1.86 5.75 -1.81
N ILE A 108 1.69 4.44 -2.00
CA ILE A 108 0.65 3.86 -2.89
C ILE A 108 -0.73 4.37 -2.48
N TYR A 109 -1.07 4.29 -1.19
CA TYR A 109 -2.37 4.75 -0.70
C TYR A 109 -2.56 6.26 -0.89
N LEU A 110 -1.56 7.07 -0.54
CA LEU A 110 -1.62 8.52 -0.68
C LEU A 110 -1.76 8.93 -2.15
N HIS A 111 -1.04 8.26 -3.05
CA HIS A 111 -1.13 8.52 -4.48
C HIS A 111 -2.54 8.23 -5.01
N VAL A 112 -3.09 7.05 -4.70
CA VAL A 112 -4.46 6.68 -5.10
C VAL A 112 -5.49 7.64 -4.51
N ARG A 113 -5.36 7.99 -3.23
CA ARG A 113 -6.25 8.94 -2.57
C ARG A 113 -6.22 10.32 -3.22
N SER A 114 -5.03 10.83 -3.57
CA SER A 114 -4.87 12.11 -4.25
C SER A 114 -5.56 12.10 -5.63
N PHE A 115 -5.42 10.99 -6.36
CA PHE A 115 -6.08 10.79 -7.65
C PHE A 115 -7.61 10.82 -7.51
N GLN A 116 -8.16 10.11 -6.51
CA GLN A 116 -9.61 10.09 -6.26
C GLN A 116 -10.18 11.46 -5.87
N ARG A 117 -9.40 12.29 -5.19
CA ARG A 117 -9.83 13.62 -4.72
C ARG A 117 -9.72 14.71 -5.77
N GLY A 118 -9.23 14.40 -6.96
CA GLY A 118 -8.94 15.39 -7.99
C GLY A 118 -7.79 16.33 -7.61
N GLU A 119 -7.00 15.97 -6.59
CA GLU A 119 -5.80 16.70 -6.14
C GLU A 119 -4.64 16.40 -7.12
N ARG A 120 -4.84 16.62 -8.43
CA ARG A 120 -3.72 16.58 -9.38
C ARG A 120 -2.88 17.83 -9.17
N ARG A 121 -1.59 17.66 -8.85
CA ARG A 121 -0.58 18.66 -9.22
C ARG A 121 -0.62 18.77 -10.74
N GLN A 122 -1.17 19.86 -11.23
CA GLN A 122 -1.14 20.23 -12.64
C GLN A 122 0.33 20.18 -13.09
N PRO A 123 0.69 19.51 -14.20
CA PRO A 123 2.02 19.66 -14.77
C PRO A 123 2.22 21.14 -15.06
N LEU A 124 3.30 21.73 -14.55
CA LEU A 124 3.72 23.06 -15.00
C LEU A 124 3.94 22.97 -16.52
N PRO A 125 3.33 23.84 -17.33
CA PRO A 125 3.61 23.87 -18.76
C PRO A 125 5.09 24.24 -18.94
N GLY A 126 5.82 23.36 -19.64
CA GLY A 126 7.11 23.68 -20.24
C GLY A 126 6.94 24.30 -21.61
#